data_AF-A0A9P0HM69-F1
#
_entry.id   AF-A0A9P0HM69-F1
#
_cell.length_a   1.000
_cell.length_b   1.000
_cell.length_c   1.000
_cell.angle_alpha   90.00
_cell.angle_beta   90.00
_cell.angle_gamma   90.00
#
_symmetry.space_group_name_H-M   'P 1'
#
loop_
_entity.id
_entity.type
_entity.pdbx_description
1 polymer ?
#
loop_
_entity_poly.entity_id
_entity_poly.type
_entity_poly.pdbx_seq_one_letter_code
_entity_poly.pdbx_strand_id
1 'polypeptide(L)'
;MERFFSMVQMSRGWIEEIDKNVKEIKSTHSLLLSSPRPEERLKNELDERTYEVKTISQKVNRLLKEMEKEIEQEEEELGLKEKNLQAPARLRMRRTAHSSCLFYFIEVMESWNKEQNDYRQKCVERIHRLASIAKAVVTDERLDELLEQGNYGAIFNDDIITETIEARRALEDVQVRHQELLKIEKSLQELRDLFMDMAILIEHQGELVNRIENHVLKTTDYVDTAKVEMNKAIKYQKKSRKNLIILIIIVLVILIIITLYLLYHYGVI
;
A
#
# COMPACT_ATOMS: atom_id res chain seq x y z
N MET A 1 10.77 -2.23 20.65
CA MET A 1 10.24 -1.06 19.93
C MET A 1 10.88 -0.88 18.58
N GLU A 2 12.21 -0.90 18.45
CA GLU A 2 12.88 -0.78 17.14
C GLU A 2 12.41 -1.82 16.12
N ARG A 3 12.32 -3.10 16.52
CA ARG A 3 11.76 -4.18 15.66
C ARG A 3 10.37 -3.84 15.13
N PHE A 4 9.44 -3.49 16.01
CA PHE A 4 8.06 -3.16 15.61
C PHE A 4 8.02 -1.96 14.65
N PHE A 5 8.80 -0.90 14.91
CA PHE A 5 8.89 0.23 14.00
C PHE A 5 9.48 -0.17 12.64
N SER A 6 10.46 -1.07 12.62
CA SER A 6 10.98 -1.64 11.37
C SER A 6 9.87 -2.35 10.58
N MET A 7 9.02 -3.15 11.24
CA MET A 7 7.88 -3.82 10.60
C MET A 7 6.86 -2.82 10.05
N VAL A 8 6.58 -1.73 10.77
CA VAL A 8 5.72 -0.64 10.30
C VAL A 8 6.31 0.05 9.06
N GLN A 9 7.61 0.33 9.04
CA GLN A 9 8.26 0.95 7.88
C GLN A 9 8.29 0.00 6.66
N MET A 10 8.58 -1.28 6.89
CA MET A 10 8.56 -2.30 5.83
C MET A 10 7.17 -2.48 5.24
N SER A 11 6.14 -2.59 6.09
CA SER A 11 4.75 -2.69 5.61
C SER A 11 4.34 -1.46 4.80
N ARG A 12 4.64 -0.24 5.27
CA ARG A 12 4.37 0.99 4.51
C ARG A 12 5.06 1.01 3.15
N GLY A 13 6.36 0.71 3.10
CA GLY A 13 7.11 0.71 1.84
C GLY A 13 6.57 -0.31 0.84
N TRP A 14 6.15 -1.49 1.32
CA TRP A 14 5.48 -2.48 0.47
C TRP A 14 4.10 -2.04 0.00
N ILE A 15 3.31 -1.36 0.83
CA ILE A 15 2.00 -0.82 0.42
C ILE A 15 2.18 0.27 -0.65
N GLU A 16 3.18 1.14 -0.51
CA GLU A 16 3.54 2.15 -1.53
C GLU A 16 3.96 1.50 -2.86
N GLU A 17 4.70 0.40 -2.80
CA GLU A 17 5.09 -0.38 -3.98
C GLU A 17 3.88 -1.01 -4.68
N ILE A 18 2.93 -1.54 -3.91
CA ILE A 18 1.65 -2.02 -4.44
C ILE A 18 0.89 -0.88 -5.12
N ASP A 19 0.74 0.27 -4.46
CA ASP A 19 0.01 1.42 -5.00
C ASP A 19 0.62 1.89 -6.34
N LYS A 20 1.95 1.94 -6.41
CA LYS A 20 2.66 2.22 -7.67
C LYS A 20 2.32 1.19 -8.75
N ASN A 21 2.40 -0.10 -8.43
CA ASN A 21 2.08 -1.16 -9.39
C ASN A 21 0.63 -1.12 -9.85
N VAL A 22 -0.32 -0.81 -8.97
CA VAL A 22 -1.76 -0.65 -9.31
C VAL A 22 -1.96 0.51 -10.29
N LYS A 23 -1.25 1.62 -10.12
CA LYS A 23 -1.27 2.76 -11.05
C LYS A 23 -0.71 2.40 -12.43
N GLU A 24 0.38 1.65 -12.48
CA GLU A 24 0.95 1.16 -13.74
C GLU A 24 0.00 0.16 -14.43
N ILE A 25 -0.57 -0.78 -13.67
CA ILE A 25 -1.58 -1.72 -14.14
C ILE A 25 -2.75 -0.97 -14.81
N LYS A 26 -3.29 0.08 -14.17
CA LYS A 26 -4.32 0.96 -14.75
C LYS A 26 -3.91 1.59 -16.08
N SER A 27 -2.66 2.05 -16.18
CA SER A 27 -2.11 2.60 -17.42
C SER A 27 -2.08 1.54 -18.52
N THR A 28 -1.55 0.36 -18.21
CA THR A 28 -1.47 -0.78 -19.13
C THR A 28 -2.86 -1.25 -19.57
N HIS A 29 -3.82 -1.37 -18.65
CA HIS A 29 -5.22 -1.66 -18.99
C HIS A 29 -5.80 -0.67 -20.00
N SER A 30 -5.54 0.63 -19.81
CA SER A 30 -5.99 1.67 -20.74
C SER A 30 -5.37 1.48 -22.14
N LEU A 31 -4.09 1.15 -22.22
CA LEU A 31 -3.40 0.85 -23.48
C LEU A 31 -3.94 -0.42 -24.15
N LEU A 32 -4.17 -1.49 -23.39
CA LEU A 32 -4.73 -2.77 -23.89
C LEU A 32 -6.15 -2.61 -24.46
N LEU A 33 -6.93 -1.66 -23.93
CA LEU A 33 -8.25 -1.32 -24.46
C LEU A 33 -8.16 -0.48 -25.74
N SER A 34 -7.18 0.42 -25.83
CA SER A 34 -7.02 1.31 -26.98
C SER A 34 -6.63 0.59 -28.28
N SER A 35 -5.96 -0.57 -28.18
CA SER A 35 -5.57 -1.37 -29.35
C SER A 35 -6.51 -2.57 -29.55
N PRO A 36 -6.98 -2.84 -30.78
CA PRO A 36 -7.59 -4.13 -31.16
C PRO A 36 -6.68 -5.31 -30.86
N ARG A 37 -5.40 -5.17 -31.18
CA ARG A 37 -4.38 -6.20 -31.05
C ARG A 37 -3.25 -5.66 -30.18
N PRO A 38 -3.39 -5.75 -28.85
CA PRO A 38 -2.36 -5.29 -27.95
C PRO A 38 -1.07 -6.10 -28.15
N GLU A 39 0.07 -5.41 -28.04
CA GLU A 39 1.39 -6.02 -28.11
C GLU A 39 1.56 -7.04 -26.97
N GLU A 40 2.18 -8.18 -27.28
CA GLU A 40 2.44 -9.24 -26.29
C GLU A 40 3.26 -8.73 -25.10
N ARG A 41 4.13 -7.74 -25.34
CA ARG A 41 4.91 -7.06 -24.31
C ARG A 41 4.02 -6.43 -23.22
N LEU A 42 2.93 -5.77 -23.60
CA LEU A 42 2.02 -5.12 -22.65
C LEU A 42 1.30 -6.15 -21.78
N LYS A 43 0.97 -7.31 -22.36
CA LYS A 43 0.36 -8.43 -21.61
C LYS A 43 1.34 -9.03 -20.61
N ASN A 44 2.59 -9.24 -21.02
CA ASN A 44 3.64 -9.75 -20.13
C ASN A 44 3.92 -8.78 -18.99
N GLU A 45 3.97 -7.48 -19.27
CA GLU A 45 4.13 -6.44 -18.24
C GLU A 45 2.94 -6.43 -17.26
N LEU A 46 1.71 -6.56 -17.76
CA LEU A 46 0.53 -6.67 -16.90
C LEU A 46 0.59 -7.92 -15.99
N ASP A 47 0.95 -9.07 -16.55
CA ASP A 47 1.06 -10.33 -15.79
C ASP A 47 2.15 -10.23 -14.71
N GLU A 48 3.31 -9.64 -15.03
CA GLU A 48 4.42 -9.42 -14.09
C GLU A 48 3.98 -8.51 -12.93
N ARG A 49 3.38 -7.35 -13.23
CA ARG A 49 2.93 -6.42 -12.18
C ARG A 49 1.80 -6.99 -11.33
N THR A 50 0.88 -7.73 -11.95
CA THR A 50 -0.18 -8.43 -11.21
C THR A 50 0.40 -9.46 -10.24
N TYR A 51 1.42 -10.21 -10.67
CA TYR A 51 2.13 -11.15 -9.81
C TYR A 51 2.91 -10.46 -8.68
N GLU A 52 3.55 -9.33 -8.96
CA GLU A 52 4.22 -8.52 -7.94
C GLU A 52 3.24 -8.01 -6.88
N VAL A 53 2.12 -7.40 -7.30
CA VAL A 53 1.07 -6.92 -6.40
C VAL A 53 0.60 -8.06 -5.49
N LYS A 54 0.31 -9.23 -6.04
CA LYS A 54 -0.08 -10.41 -5.27
C LYS A 54 0.99 -10.79 -4.23
N THR A 55 2.24 -10.92 -4.68
CA THR A 55 3.34 -11.38 -3.83
C THR A 55 3.61 -10.41 -2.69
N ILE A 56 3.60 -9.11 -2.97
CA ILE A 56 3.81 -8.06 -1.97
C ILE A 56 2.61 -7.99 -1.02
N SER A 57 1.38 -8.11 -1.52
CA SER A 57 0.16 -8.14 -0.69
C SER A 57 0.18 -9.27 0.33
N GLN A 58 0.63 -10.46 -0.06
CA GLN A 58 0.81 -11.58 0.86
C GLN A 58 1.88 -11.31 1.93
N LYS A 59 2.97 -10.60 1.58
CA LYS A 59 4.00 -10.18 2.54
C LYS A 59 3.45 -9.16 3.53
N VAL A 60 2.72 -8.14 3.06
CA VAL A 60 2.07 -7.12 3.89
C VAL A 60 1.09 -7.79 4.86
N ASN A 61 0.19 -8.65 4.36
CA ASN A 61 -0.79 -9.35 5.19
C ASN A 61 -0.13 -10.19 6.29
N ARG A 62 0.92 -10.96 5.97
CA ARG A 62 1.69 -11.72 6.98
C ARG A 62 2.29 -10.81 8.04
N LEU A 63 2.87 -9.68 7.63
CA LEU A 63 3.52 -8.75 8.55
C LEU A 63 2.50 -8.02 9.44
N LEU A 64 1.33 -7.65 8.91
CA LEU A 64 0.21 -7.10 9.67
C LEU A 64 -0.33 -8.11 10.69
N LYS A 65 -0.47 -9.39 10.32
CA LYS A 65 -0.85 -10.49 11.24
C LYS A 65 0.20 -10.70 12.34
N GLU A 66 1.49 -10.62 12.01
CA GLU A 66 2.56 -10.71 13.01
C GLU A 66 2.51 -9.54 14.01
N MET A 67 2.33 -8.31 13.52
CA MET A 67 2.20 -7.13 14.37
C MET A 67 0.97 -7.20 15.28
N GLU A 68 -0.17 -7.67 14.77
CA GLU A 68 -1.39 -7.88 15.58
C GLU A 68 -1.12 -8.87 16.71
N LYS A 69 -0.52 -10.02 16.39
CA LYS A 69 -0.17 -11.04 17.39
C LYS A 69 0.75 -10.48 18.49
N GLU A 70 1.76 -9.68 18.12
CA GLU A 70 2.64 -9.06 19.11
C GLU A 70 1.93 -7.98 19.97
N ILE A 71 0.84 -7.38 19.48
CA ILE A 71 0.01 -6.44 20.23
C ILE A 71 -0.89 -7.21 21.20
N GLU A 72 -1.58 -8.26 20.72
CA GLU A 72 -2.44 -9.12 21.53
C GLU A 72 -1.69 -9.79 22.69
N GLN A 73 -0.48 -10.28 22.44
CA GLN A 73 0.38 -10.86 23.47
C GLN A 73 0.74 -9.84 24.56
N GLU A 74 1.12 -8.61 24.19
CA GLU A 74 1.42 -7.55 25.15
C GLU A 74 0.16 -7.15 25.97
N GLU A 75 -1.03 -7.20 25.37
CA GLU A 75 -2.29 -6.94 26.07
C GLU A 75 -2.65 -8.00 27.10
N GLU A 76 -2.44 -9.27 26.76
CA GLU A 76 -2.68 -10.42 27.62
C GLU A 76 -1.69 -10.43 28.81
N GLU A 77 -0.39 -10.21 28.54
CA GLU A 77 0.65 -10.11 29.57
C GLU A 77 0.36 -8.98 30.57
N LEU A 78 -0.18 -7.85 30.10
CA LEU A 78 -0.56 -6.73 30.95
C LEU A 78 -1.91 -6.93 31.66
N GLY A 79 -2.65 -8.00 31.34
CA GLY A 79 -3.97 -8.30 31.91
C GLY A 79 -5.00 -7.20 31.65
N LEU A 80 -4.88 -6.48 30.52
CA LEU A 80 -5.72 -5.31 30.23
C LEU A 80 -7.19 -5.67 30.05
N LYS A 81 -7.48 -6.87 29.53
CA LYS A 81 -8.85 -7.38 29.32
C LYS A 81 -9.59 -7.66 30.63
N GLU A 82 -8.88 -8.01 31.70
CA GLU A 82 -9.50 -8.38 32.99
C GLU A 82 -9.58 -7.21 33.96
N LYS A 83 -8.64 -6.27 33.88
CA LYS A 83 -8.45 -5.26 34.94
C LYS A 83 -9.02 -3.88 34.62
N ASN A 84 -9.60 -3.64 33.43
CA ASN A 84 -10.04 -2.31 32.99
C ASN A 84 -8.93 -1.24 33.12
N LEU A 85 -7.67 -1.63 32.95
CA LEU A 85 -6.52 -0.73 33.03
C LEU A 85 -6.36 0.05 31.74
N GLN A 86 -5.96 1.33 31.86
CA GLN A 86 -5.59 2.12 30.68
C GLN A 86 -4.29 1.57 30.07
N ALA A 87 -4.34 1.21 28.78
CA ALA A 87 -3.18 0.70 28.05
C ALA A 87 -1.99 1.68 28.11
N PRO A 88 -0.75 1.21 28.33
CA PRO A 88 0.44 2.07 28.31
C PRO A 88 0.60 2.83 26.99
N ALA A 89 1.26 4.00 27.04
CA ALA A 89 1.46 4.85 25.86
C ALA A 89 2.14 4.10 24.70
N ARG A 90 3.10 3.21 25.02
CA ARG A 90 3.79 2.36 24.06
C ARG A 90 2.83 1.44 23.29
N LEU A 91 1.97 0.70 23.99
CA LEU A 91 1.00 -0.20 23.39
C LEU A 91 -0.02 0.56 22.54
N ARG A 92 -0.52 1.71 23.02
CA ARG A 92 -1.42 2.57 22.23
C ARG A 92 -0.78 3.04 20.93
N MET A 93 0.51 3.40 20.97
CA MET A 93 1.26 3.80 19.79
C MET A 93 1.42 2.65 18.79
N ARG A 94 1.67 1.42 19.27
CA ARG A 94 1.74 0.22 18.43
C ARG A 94 0.41 -0.08 17.75
N ARG A 95 -0.70 -0.09 18.51
CA ARG A 95 -2.07 -0.22 17.97
C ARG A 95 -2.34 0.81 16.87
N THR A 96 -2.07 2.08 17.17
CA THR A 96 -2.30 3.18 16.21
C THR A 96 -1.48 3.01 14.92
N ALA A 97 -0.21 2.61 15.05
CA ALA A 97 0.65 2.39 13.89
C ALA A 97 0.21 1.19 13.05
N HIS A 98 -0.16 0.08 13.69
CA HIS A 98 -0.71 -1.10 13.02
C HIS A 98 -2.01 -0.78 12.28
N SER A 99 -2.97 -0.15 12.95
CA SER A 99 -4.22 0.29 12.33
C SER A 99 -3.98 1.21 11.14
N SER A 100 -3.07 2.18 11.27
CA SER A 100 -2.73 3.08 10.16
C SER A 100 -2.18 2.32 8.95
N CYS A 101 -1.36 1.28 9.15
CA CYS A 101 -0.89 0.44 8.04
C CYS A 101 -2.01 -0.43 7.46
N LEU A 102 -2.87 -1.01 8.31
CA LEU A 102 -3.99 -1.82 7.85
C LEU A 102 -4.97 -1.01 6.99
N PHE A 103 -5.34 0.20 7.41
CA PHE A 103 -6.22 1.07 6.62
C PHE A 103 -5.59 1.47 5.30
N TYR A 104 -4.31 1.84 5.29
CA TYR A 104 -3.64 2.18 4.05
C TYR A 104 -3.56 0.98 3.10
N PHE A 105 -3.31 -0.22 3.63
CA PHE A 105 -3.33 -1.44 2.83
C PHE A 105 -4.72 -1.69 2.23
N ILE A 106 -5.79 -1.61 3.03
CA ILE A 106 -7.17 -1.78 2.56
C ILE A 106 -7.50 -0.79 1.45
N GLU A 107 -7.18 0.49 1.62
CA GLU A 107 -7.42 1.53 0.63
C GLU A 107 -6.78 1.20 -0.73
N VAL A 108 -5.51 0.77 -0.72
CA VAL A 108 -4.79 0.38 -1.93
C VAL A 108 -5.38 -0.88 -2.57
N MET A 109 -5.77 -1.87 -1.78
CA MET A 109 -6.39 -3.10 -2.28
C MET A 109 -7.80 -2.88 -2.83
N GLU A 110 -8.58 -1.97 -2.23
CA GLU A 110 -9.87 -1.53 -2.75
C GLU A 110 -9.71 -0.80 -4.08
N SER A 111 -8.70 0.07 -4.20
CA SER A 111 -8.34 0.73 -5.46
C SER A 111 -8.00 -0.28 -6.55
N TRP A 112 -7.19 -1.31 -6.23
CA TRP A 112 -6.89 -2.39 -7.16
C TRP A 112 -8.12 -3.20 -7.56
N ASN A 113 -8.96 -3.58 -6.59
CA ASN A 113 -10.19 -4.31 -6.84
C ASN A 113 -11.15 -3.50 -7.74
N LYS A 114 -11.25 -2.19 -7.53
CA LYS A 114 -12.02 -1.30 -8.39
C LYS A 114 -11.48 -1.28 -9.81
N GLU A 115 -10.17 -1.12 -9.98
CA GLU A 115 -9.54 -1.13 -11.32
C GLU A 115 -9.78 -2.46 -12.05
N GLN A 116 -9.65 -3.60 -11.36
CA GLN A 116 -9.92 -4.92 -11.95
C GLN A 116 -11.38 -5.08 -12.38
N ASN A 117 -12.34 -4.64 -11.55
CA ASN A 117 -13.76 -4.66 -11.91
C ASN A 117 -14.08 -3.73 -13.08
N ASP A 118 -13.52 -2.52 -13.10
CA ASP A 118 -13.67 -1.55 -14.19
C ASP A 118 -13.11 -2.12 -15.50
N TYR A 119 -11.93 -2.76 -15.47
CA TYR A 119 -11.35 -3.40 -16.65
C TYR A 119 -12.17 -4.62 -17.10
N ARG A 120 -12.63 -5.47 -16.17
CA ARG A 120 -13.53 -6.59 -16.48
C ARG A 120 -14.76 -6.11 -17.24
N GLN A 121 -15.44 -5.08 -16.72
CA GLN A 121 -16.65 -4.53 -17.35
C GLN A 121 -16.36 -4.08 -18.79
N LYS A 122 -15.26 -3.34 -19.01
CA LYS A 122 -14.87 -2.89 -20.35
C LYS A 122 -14.53 -4.04 -21.30
N CYS A 123 -13.92 -5.11 -20.80
CA CYS A 123 -13.68 -6.34 -21.58
C CYS A 123 -14.99 -7.01 -21.98
N VAL A 124 -15.95 -7.14 -21.06
CA VAL A 124 -17.29 -7.68 -21.35
C VAL A 124 -18.01 -6.84 -22.40
N GLU A 125 -18.05 -5.51 -22.24
CA GLU A 125 -18.65 -4.60 -23.23
C GLU A 125 -18.01 -4.73 -24.61
N ARG A 126 -16.68 -4.95 -24.67
CA ARG A 126 -15.96 -5.16 -25.92
C ARG A 126 -16.31 -6.50 -26.56
N ILE A 127 -16.38 -7.57 -25.78
CA ILE A 127 -16.82 -8.90 -26.24
C ILE A 127 -18.23 -8.78 -26.84
N HIS A 128 -19.15 -8.11 -26.13
CA HIS A 128 -20.51 -7.87 -26.61
C HIS A 128 -20.50 -7.14 -27.96
N ARG A 129 -19.75 -6.05 -28.09
CA ARG A 129 -19.61 -5.31 -29.36
C ARG A 129 -19.04 -6.17 -30.49
N LEU A 130 -17.99 -6.94 -30.22
CA LEU A 130 -17.35 -7.80 -31.23
C LEU A 130 -18.27 -8.95 -31.66
N ALA A 131 -18.98 -9.57 -30.73
CA ALA A 131 -20.00 -10.59 -31.02
C ALA A 131 -21.16 -10.00 -31.83
N SER A 132 -21.62 -8.79 -31.50
CA SER A 132 -22.65 -8.06 -32.26
C SER A 132 -22.22 -7.73 -33.69
N ILE A 133 -20.93 -7.45 -33.93
CA ILE A 133 -20.37 -7.20 -35.27
C ILE A 133 -20.28 -8.51 -36.07
N ALA A 134 -19.95 -9.61 -35.41
CA ALA A 134 -19.94 -10.93 -36.04
C ALA A 134 -21.33 -11.34 -36.56
N LYS A 135 -22.41 -10.73 -36.04
CA LYS A 135 -23.84 -10.66 -36.49
C LYS A 135 -24.41 -11.81 -37.33
N ALA A 136 -23.92 -13.01 -37.12
CA ALA A 136 -24.52 -14.26 -37.48
C ALA A 136 -24.34 -15.18 -36.27
N VAL A 137 -25.45 -15.67 -35.72
CA VAL A 137 -25.57 -16.91 -34.92
C VAL A 137 -25.82 -16.85 -33.40
N VAL A 138 -25.57 -15.76 -32.66
CA VAL A 138 -25.97 -15.73 -31.22
C VAL A 138 -26.96 -14.59 -30.97
N THR A 139 -28.20 -14.94 -30.60
CA THR A 139 -29.19 -13.98 -30.08
C THR A 139 -28.64 -13.30 -28.82
N ASP A 140 -28.94 -12.01 -28.64
CA ASP A 140 -28.49 -11.22 -27.48
C ASP A 140 -28.76 -11.98 -26.15
N GLU A 141 -29.89 -12.68 -26.04
CA GLU A 141 -30.26 -13.51 -24.87
C GLU A 141 -29.35 -14.71 -24.63
N ARG A 142 -28.89 -15.42 -25.68
CA ARG A 142 -27.96 -16.55 -25.55
C ARG A 142 -26.55 -16.06 -25.28
N LEU A 143 -26.18 -14.91 -25.83
CA LEU A 143 -24.92 -14.27 -25.53
C LEU A 143 -24.90 -13.86 -24.06
N ASP A 144 -25.93 -13.18 -23.57
CA ASP A 144 -26.08 -12.80 -22.16
C ASP A 144 -26.05 -14.02 -21.24
N GLU A 145 -26.73 -15.12 -21.58
CA GLU A 145 -26.69 -16.37 -20.81
C GLU A 145 -25.27 -16.99 -20.76
N LEU A 146 -24.54 -16.99 -21.88
CA LEU A 146 -23.16 -17.49 -21.95
C LEU A 146 -22.17 -16.57 -21.22
N LEU A 147 -22.42 -15.27 -21.21
CA LEU A 147 -21.67 -14.27 -20.45
C LEU A 147 -21.91 -14.44 -18.95
N GLU A 148 -23.16 -14.62 -18.51
CA GLU A 148 -23.55 -14.86 -17.11
C GLU A 148 -23.00 -16.19 -16.57
N GLN A 149 -23.00 -17.24 -17.38
CA GLN A 149 -22.43 -18.55 -17.02
C GLN A 149 -20.90 -18.56 -17.04
N GLY A 150 -20.26 -17.48 -17.50
CA GLY A 150 -18.80 -17.43 -17.69
C GLY A 150 -18.30 -18.41 -18.76
N ASN A 151 -19.19 -18.94 -19.60
CA ASN A 151 -18.91 -19.96 -20.60
C ASN A 151 -18.79 -19.34 -22.00
N TYR A 152 -17.92 -18.33 -22.10
CA TYR A 152 -17.60 -17.66 -23.36
C TYR A 152 -17.01 -18.65 -24.39
N GLY A 153 -16.43 -19.77 -23.93
CA GLY A 153 -15.96 -20.89 -24.76
C GLY A 153 -17.06 -21.54 -25.60
N ALA A 154 -18.30 -21.56 -25.10
CA ALA A 154 -19.44 -22.15 -25.82
C ALA A 154 -20.01 -21.25 -26.92
N ILE A 155 -19.62 -19.97 -26.98
CA ILE A 155 -19.89 -19.10 -28.15
C ILE A 155 -19.22 -19.69 -29.41
N PHE A 156 -18.18 -20.51 -29.23
CA PHE A 156 -17.34 -21.04 -30.31
C PHE A 156 -17.66 -22.47 -30.74
N ASN A 157 -18.46 -23.22 -29.96
CA ASN A 157 -18.78 -24.62 -30.27
C ASN A 157 -20.10 -24.70 -31.06
N ASP A 158 -19.94 -25.05 -32.34
CA ASP A 158 -20.88 -25.75 -33.22
C ASP A 158 -21.80 -25.00 -34.21
N ASP A 159 -22.21 -23.74 -34.01
CA ASP A 159 -23.19 -23.13 -34.95
C ASP A 159 -22.68 -21.98 -35.85
N ILE A 160 -21.50 -21.40 -35.61
CA ILE A 160 -21.09 -20.20 -36.38
C ILE A 160 -20.55 -20.57 -37.77
N ILE A 161 -21.44 -20.57 -38.76
CA ILE A 161 -21.05 -20.50 -40.17
C ILE A 161 -20.34 -19.16 -40.40
N THR A 162 -19.01 -19.17 -40.33
CA THR A 162 -18.16 -18.00 -40.59
C THR A 162 -17.99 -17.77 -42.08
N GLU A 163 -19.06 -17.30 -42.74
CA GLU A 163 -19.06 -17.00 -44.19
C GLU A 163 -18.14 -15.82 -44.55
N THR A 164 -17.81 -14.93 -43.60
CA THR A 164 -17.01 -13.73 -43.86
C THR A 164 -15.68 -13.72 -43.08
N ILE A 165 -14.65 -13.16 -43.71
CA ILE A 165 -13.33 -12.92 -43.07
C ILE A 165 -13.48 -12.00 -41.85
N GLU A 166 -14.44 -11.08 -41.89
CA GLU A 166 -14.74 -10.13 -40.81
C GLU A 166 -15.30 -10.85 -39.57
N ALA A 167 -16.23 -11.80 -39.75
CA ALA A 167 -16.75 -12.61 -38.66
C ALA A 167 -15.66 -13.49 -38.01
N ARG A 168 -14.75 -14.08 -38.81
CA ARG A 168 -13.61 -14.84 -38.28
C ARG A 168 -12.68 -13.98 -37.43
N ARG A 169 -12.34 -12.78 -37.91
CA ARG A 169 -11.49 -11.84 -37.17
C ARG A 169 -12.15 -11.37 -35.87
N ALA A 170 -13.45 -11.09 -35.90
CA ALA A 170 -14.19 -10.71 -34.70
C ALA A 170 -14.18 -11.84 -33.65
N LEU A 171 -14.31 -13.10 -34.07
CA LEU A 171 -14.23 -14.25 -33.18
C LEU A 171 -12.83 -14.46 -32.58
N GLU A 172 -11.76 -14.30 -33.36
CA GLU A 172 -10.39 -14.32 -32.86
C GLU A 172 -10.17 -13.25 -31.78
N ASP A 173 -10.65 -12.03 -32.01
CA ASP A 173 -10.56 -10.94 -31.05
C ASP A 173 -11.39 -11.23 -29.78
N VAL A 174 -12.58 -11.85 -29.89
CA VAL A 174 -13.37 -12.29 -28.74
C VAL A 174 -12.62 -13.33 -27.91
N GLN A 175 -11.97 -14.30 -28.55
CA GLN A 175 -11.20 -15.34 -27.86
C GLN A 175 -10.05 -14.74 -27.03
N VAL A 176 -9.31 -13.79 -27.60
CA VAL A 176 -8.24 -13.09 -26.87
C VAL A 176 -8.80 -12.37 -25.64
N ARG A 177 -9.95 -11.70 -25.77
CA ARG A 177 -10.59 -10.99 -24.65
C ARG A 177 -11.17 -11.92 -23.60
N HIS A 178 -11.67 -13.08 -24.00
CA HIS A 178 -12.10 -14.10 -23.04
C HIS A 178 -10.93 -14.60 -22.19
N GLN A 179 -9.76 -14.85 -22.79
CA GLN A 179 -8.58 -15.25 -22.04
C GLN A 179 -8.12 -14.15 -21.05
N GLU A 180 -8.19 -12.88 -21.44
CA GLU A 180 -7.95 -11.76 -20.54
C GLU A 180 -8.95 -11.75 -19.38
N LEU A 181 -10.23 -12.02 -19.64
CA LEU A 181 -11.28 -12.08 -18.63
C LEU A 181 -11.04 -13.19 -17.60
N LEU A 182 -10.63 -14.38 -18.03
CA LEU A 182 -10.28 -15.48 -17.12
C LEU A 182 -9.12 -15.11 -16.18
N LYS A 183 -8.13 -14.36 -16.66
CA LYS A 183 -7.02 -13.86 -15.82
C LYS A 183 -7.53 -12.86 -14.78
N ILE A 184 -8.42 -11.95 -15.16
CA ILE A 184 -9.00 -10.97 -14.23
C ILE A 184 -9.84 -11.66 -13.17
N GLU A 185 -10.68 -12.64 -13.55
CA GLU A 185 -11.51 -13.39 -12.59
C GLU A 185 -10.65 -14.12 -11.56
N LYS A 186 -9.54 -14.73 -11.99
CA LYS A 186 -8.56 -15.31 -11.08
C LYS A 186 -7.98 -14.25 -10.13
N SER A 187 -7.61 -13.07 -10.64
CA SER A 187 -7.11 -11.97 -9.80
C SER A 187 -8.16 -11.47 -8.80
N LEU A 188 -9.43 -11.39 -9.19
CA LEU A 188 -10.55 -10.99 -8.32
C LEU A 188 -10.86 -12.04 -7.26
N GLN A 189 -10.70 -13.33 -7.58
CA GLN A 189 -10.80 -14.40 -6.60
C GLN A 189 -9.67 -14.29 -5.55
N GLU A 190 -8.43 -14.09 -5.99
CA GLU A 190 -7.29 -13.93 -5.09
C GLU A 190 -7.42 -12.69 -4.19
N LEU A 191 -7.98 -11.59 -4.72
CA LEU A 191 -8.36 -10.41 -3.96
C LEU A 191 -9.38 -10.70 -2.86
N ARG A 192 -10.41 -11.49 -3.20
CA ARG A 192 -11.45 -11.90 -2.25
C ARG A 192 -10.89 -12.74 -1.12
N ASP A 193 -10.01 -13.69 -1.45
CA ASP A 193 -9.32 -14.52 -0.46
C ASP A 193 -8.50 -13.64 0.48
N LEU A 194 -7.78 -12.64 -0.05
CA LEU A 194 -7.04 -11.68 0.75
C LEU A 194 -7.95 -10.84 1.67
N PHE A 195 -9.08 -10.34 1.17
CA PHE A 195 -10.04 -9.59 1.99
C PHE A 195 -10.62 -10.43 3.12
N MET A 196 -10.95 -11.70 2.85
CA MET A 196 -11.39 -12.64 3.88
C MET A 196 -10.31 -12.84 4.95
N ASP A 197 -9.07 -12.97 4.51
CA ASP A 197 -7.89 -13.09 5.38
C ASP A 197 -7.65 -11.86 6.26
N MET A 198 -8.02 -10.68 5.77
CA MET A 198 -7.92 -9.40 6.48
C MET A 198 -9.13 -9.10 7.37
N ALA A 199 -10.29 -9.72 7.11
CA ALA A 199 -11.50 -9.48 7.89
C ALA A 199 -11.29 -9.73 9.39
N ILE A 200 -10.49 -10.75 9.74
CA ILE A 200 -10.09 -11.06 11.12
C ILE A 200 -9.33 -9.89 11.75
N LEU A 201 -8.43 -9.23 10.99
CA LEU A 201 -7.67 -8.07 11.48
C LEU A 201 -8.56 -6.83 11.66
N ILE A 202 -9.60 -6.69 10.85
CA ILE A 202 -10.55 -5.56 10.90
C ILE A 202 -11.52 -5.72 12.08
N GLU A 203 -12.03 -6.94 12.32
CA GLU A 203 -12.96 -7.24 13.41
C GLU A 203 -12.36 -6.91 14.78
N HIS A 204 -11.07 -7.20 14.98
CA HIS A 204 -10.35 -6.89 16.22
C HIS A 204 -10.15 -5.37 16.46
N GLN A 205 -10.28 -4.53 15.42
CA GLN A 205 -10.11 -3.08 15.53
C GLN A 205 -11.42 -2.29 15.78
N GLY A 206 -12.54 -2.98 15.99
CA GLY A 206 -13.90 -2.40 16.10
C GLY A 206 -14.09 -1.24 17.10
N GLU A 207 -13.19 -1.02 18.07
CA GLU A 207 -13.24 0.11 19.02
C GLU A 207 -12.34 1.33 18.66
N LEU A 208 -11.57 1.25 17.57
CA LEU A 208 -10.59 2.27 17.14
C LEU A 208 -11.05 3.13 15.94
N VAL A 209 -12.19 2.78 15.33
CA VAL A 209 -12.76 3.44 14.14
C VAL A 209 -12.97 4.94 14.36
N ASN A 210 -13.34 5.36 15.58
CA ASN A 210 -13.65 6.76 15.89
C ASN A 210 -12.45 7.59 16.42
N ARG A 211 -11.29 6.96 16.63
CA ARG A 211 -10.11 7.61 17.24
C ARG A 211 -8.97 7.86 16.26
N ILE A 212 -8.90 7.12 15.16
CA ILE A 212 -7.82 7.25 14.17
C ILE A 212 -8.02 8.51 13.31
N GLU A 213 -9.26 8.84 12.92
CA GLU A 213 -9.53 10.10 12.23
C GLU A 213 -9.11 11.32 13.08
N ASN A 214 -9.36 11.26 14.40
CA ASN A 214 -8.97 12.32 15.35
C ASN A 214 -7.49 12.32 15.78
N HIS A 215 -6.78 11.18 15.75
CA HIS A 215 -5.38 11.08 16.18
C HIS A 215 -4.38 11.03 15.02
N VAL A 216 -4.70 10.50 13.84
CA VAL A 216 -3.79 10.52 12.67
C VAL A 216 -3.62 11.93 12.14
N LEU A 217 -4.70 12.73 12.07
CA LEU A 217 -4.63 14.16 11.76
C LEU A 217 -3.76 14.95 12.76
N LYS A 218 -3.74 14.54 14.04
CA LYS A 218 -2.87 15.16 15.05
C LYS A 218 -1.44 14.59 15.05
N THR A 219 -1.22 13.35 14.64
CA THR A 219 0.10 12.69 14.72
C THR A 219 1.02 13.13 13.58
N THR A 220 0.50 13.46 12.39
CA THR A 220 1.28 14.15 11.34
C THR A 220 1.81 15.49 11.85
N ASP A 221 0.97 16.29 12.52
CA ASP A 221 1.38 17.55 13.14
C ASP A 221 2.42 17.35 14.26
N TYR A 222 2.30 16.31 15.07
CA TYR A 222 3.28 16.02 16.13
C TYR A 222 4.60 15.43 15.62
N VAL A 223 4.63 14.66 14.53
CA VAL A 223 5.88 14.15 13.93
C VAL A 223 6.64 15.27 13.22
N ASP A 224 5.93 16.17 12.51
CA ASP A 224 6.56 17.35 11.92
C ASP A 224 7.02 18.34 13.00
N THR A 225 6.23 18.56 14.05
CA THR A 225 6.66 19.37 15.21
C THR A 225 7.82 18.71 15.96
N ALA A 226 7.83 17.39 16.14
CA ALA A 226 8.93 16.66 16.76
C ALA A 226 10.20 16.70 15.91
N LYS A 227 10.09 16.66 14.57
CA LYS A 227 11.21 16.85 13.66
C LYS A 227 11.77 18.27 13.72
N VAL A 228 10.90 19.28 13.85
CA VAL A 228 11.29 20.69 14.06
C VAL A 228 11.96 20.88 15.42
N GLU A 229 11.40 20.35 16.50
CA GLU A 229 11.96 20.44 17.85
C GLU A 229 13.25 19.63 18.00
N MET A 230 13.38 18.47 17.36
CA MET A 230 14.63 17.70 17.30
C MET A 230 15.71 18.45 16.52
N ASN A 231 15.36 19.10 15.41
CA ASN A 231 16.29 19.96 14.67
C ASN A 231 16.69 21.21 15.48
N LYS A 232 15.76 21.83 16.22
CA LYS A 232 16.08 22.91 17.17
C LYS A 232 17.01 22.40 18.27
N ALA A 233 16.75 21.23 18.86
CA ALA A 233 17.59 20.63 19.90
C ALA A 233 19.01 20.35 19.40
N ILE A 234 19.18 19.83 18.18
CA ILE A 234 20.49 19.66 17.53
C ILE A 234 21.19 21.02 17.33
N LYS A 235 20.44 22.04 16.89
CA LYS A 235 20.96 23.41 16.71
C LYS A 235 21.37 24.05 18.04
N TYR A 236 20.58 23.88 19.10
CA TYR A 236 20.90 24.35 20.46
C TYR A 236 22.09 23.61 21.05
N GLN A 237 22.19 22.29 20.86
CA GLN A 237 23.36 21.51 21.28
C GLN A 237 24.63 22.01 20.58
N LYS A 238 24.56 22.29 19.27
CA LYS A 238 25.68 22.85 18.50
C LYS A 238 26.05 24.28 18.95
N LYS A 239 25.07 25.11 19.34
CA LYS A 239 25.29 26.45 19.89
C LYS A 239 25.88 26.42 21.31
N SER A 240 25.40 25.51 22.16
CA SER A 240 25.91 25.30 23.52
C SER A 240 27.41 24.91 23.53
N ARG A 241 27.82 24.02 22.61
CA ARG A 241 29.24 23.67 22.44
C ARG A 241 30.11 24.88 22.08
N LYS A 242 29.62 25.82 21.26
CA LYS A 242 30.35 27.06 20.93
C LYS A 242 30.45 28.00 22.13
N ASN A 243 29.39 28.14 22.91
CA ASN A 243 29.39 28.98 24.12
C ASN A 243 30.33 28.43 25.21
N LEU A 244 30.43 27.10 25.34
CA LEU A 244 31.37 26.46 26.26
C LEU A 244 32.83 26.77 25.90
N ILE A 245 33.17 26.73 24.60
CA ILE A 245 34.53 27.07 24.12
C ILE A 245 34.86 28.54 24.42
N ILE A 246 33.91 29.45 24.23
CA ILE A 246 34.09 30.88 24.55
C ILE A 246 34.33 31.08 26.05
N LEU A 247 33.58 30.37 26.92
CA LEU A 247 33.77 30.44 28.37
C LEU A 247 35.18 29.97 28.78
N ILE A 248 35.67 28.87 28.19
CA ILE A 248 37.01 28.33 28.45
C ILE A 248 38.09 29.36 28.06
N ILE A 249 37.93 30.05 26.92
CA ILE A 249 38.86 31.10 26.48
C ILE A 249 38.89 32.26 27.47
N ILE A 250 37.73 32.71 27.98
CA ILE A 250 37.66 33.80 28.97
C ILE A 250 38.38 33.41 30.27
N VAL A 251 38.17 32.19 30.76
CA VAL A 251 38.84 31.69 31.97
C VAL A 251 40.36 31.64 31.78
N LEU A 252 40.84 31.20 30.61
CA LEU A 252 42.27 31.20 30.28
C LEU A 252 42.87 32.61 30.28
N VAL A 253 42.16 33.59 29.71
CA VAL A 253 42.62 35.00 29.70
C VAL A 253 42.70 35.56 31.13
N ILE A 254 41.70 35.27 31.98
CA ILE A 254 41.72 35.70 33.38
C ILE A 254 42.91 35.08 34.13
N LEU A 255 43.19 33.79 33.92
CA LEU A 255 44.36 33.14 34.52
C LEU A 255 45.67 33.78 34.05
N ILE A 256 45.80 34.10 32.76
CA ILE A 256 46.97 34.81 32.24
C ILE A 256 47.14 36.17 32.93
N ILE A 257 46.05 36.95 33.06
CA ILE A 257 46.09 38.26 33.75
C ILE A 257 46.53 38.10 35.21
N ILE A 258 45.99 37.11 35.92
CA ILE A 258 46.38 36.83 37.31
C ILE A 258 47.86 36.44 37.39
N THR A 259 48.35 35.58 36.49
CA THR A 259 49.78 35.22 36.48
C THR A 259 50.70 36.40 36.19
N LEU A 260 50.32 37.29 35.26
CA LEU A 260 51.07 38.51 34.96
C LEU A 260 51.05 39.49 36.15
N TYR A 261 49.91 39.66 36.82
CA TYR A 261 49.81 40.47 38.02
C TYR A 261 50.70 39.95 39.14
N LEU A 262 50.71 38.63 39.37
CA LEU A 262 51.58 38.01 40.37
C LEU A 262 53.06 38.14 39.99
N LEU A 263 53.43 37.96 38.72
CA LEU A 263 54.80 38.17 38.24
C LEU A 263 55.30 39.60 38.46
N TYR A 264 54.43 40.60 38.21
CA TYR A 264 54.71 42.01 38.47
C TYR A 264 54.84 42.32 39.97
N HIS A 265 53.93 41.80 40.79
CA HIS A 265 53.93 42.08 42.23
C HIS A 265 55.07 41.37 42.99
N TYR A 266 55.50 40.20 42.52
CA TYR A 266 56.61 39.45 43.12
C TYR A 266 57.97 39.71 42.45
N GLY A 267 58.05 40.69 41.53
CA GLY A 267 59.29 41.34 41.10
C GLY A 267 60.21 40.50 40.20
N VAL A 268 59.65 39.65 39.33
CA VAL A 268 60.44 38.86 38.35
C VAL A 268 60.48 39.54 36.97
N ILE A 269 59.73 40.65 36.79
CA ILE A 269 59.83 41.65 35.71
C ILE A 269 59.59 43.02 36.35
#